data_AF-A0A1N6EYK2-F1
#
_entry.id   AF-A0A1N6EYK2-F1
#
_cell.length_a   1.000
_cell.length_b   1.000
_cell.length_c   1.000
_cell.angle_alpha   90.00
_cell.angle_beta   90.00
_cell.angle_gamma   90.00
#
_symmetry.space_group_name_H-M   'P 1'
#
loop_
_entity.id
_entity.type
_entity.pdbx_description
1 polymer ?
#
loop_
_entity_poly.entity_id
_entity_poly.type
_entity_poly.pdbx_seq_one_letter_code
_entity_poly.pdbx_strand_id
1 'polypeptide(L)'
;MKPISAHIARVPRTSRRASARFAVIGAIAVAFALSAPHSSLMRNSSAATSTTATSATPTTAAIAANTGADTRPDIVKRGEYLARAGDCIACHTAPRGKMFGGGLAMETPFGTLYSPNISPDAQYGIGAWSPDAFFHMMRTGITPDGKLLYPAMPIAQYTKVTREDSDAIFAYLQSVPPVREPSHPQSLKFPFNQRKLLLGWRTLYFREGEYKPDPTHSVEWNRGAYLVEGLGHCTLCHTKINLLGGSSQRDQFAGGLIPVQNWYAPSLTSDKDGGLGDWSVKDIVDLLQAGISDRGAVYGPMAEVTYHSLQYMTDDDIKAMAAYLKTLPDNDRGRKSGPPAHTNTKTFELGGQIYMDKCALCHGHNGEGQLQHYPPLASNQSIEMNSAVNPIRIVLNGGFPPGTQRNPEPYGMPPFGQELSDTDAAAVVTYIRTAWGNHGSPVTEREVNELRKAPLH
;
A
#
# COMPACT_ATOMS: atom_id res chain seq x y z
N MET A 1 -11.35 -55.20 62.66
CA MET A 1 -12.57 -55.69 61.99
C MET A 1 -12.32 -55.77 60.48
N LYS A 2 -12.15 -56.99 59.94
CA LYS A 2 -12.55 -57.38 58.56
C LYS A 2 -14.10 -57.51 58.54
N PRO A 3 -14.87 -57.54 57.41
CA PRO A 3 -14.66 -58.23 56.10
C PRO A 3 -14.96 -57.36 54.85
N ILE A 4 -14.57 -57.65 53.59
CA ILE A 4 -14.81 -58.76 52.62
C ILE A 4 -16.15 -58.66 51.83
N SER A 5 -16.03 -58.70 50.48
CA SER A 5 -16.96 -59.18 49.42
C SER A 5 -18.21 -58.36 49.07
N ALA A 6 -18.80 -58.40 47.85
CA ALA A 6 -18.49 -58.99 46.55
C ALA A 6 -19.52 -58.47 45.49
N HIS A 7 -19.22 -58.73 44.22
CA HIS A 7 -20.00 -58.57 42.98
C HIS A 7 -21.54 -58.68 43.04
N ILE A 8 -22.24 -57.91 42.19
CA ILE A 8 -23.26 -58.39 41.21
C ILE A 8 -23.28 -57.48 39.95
N ALA A 9 -23.34 -58.11 38.77
CA ALA A 9 -23.39 -57.52 37.44
C ALA A 9 -24.79 -56.99 37.02
N ARG A 10 -24.83 -55.99 36.13
CA ARG A 10 -25.94 -55.75 35.19
C ARG A 10 -25.44 -55.03 33.92
N VAL A 11 -25.72 -55.63 32.77
CA VAL A 11 -25.64 -55.13 31.38
C VAL A 11 -27.08 -55.18 30.83
N PRO A 12 -27.52 -54.52 29.73
CA PRO A 12 -26.97 -53.45 28.88
C PRO A 12 -27.93 -52.24 28.73
N ARG A 13 -27.48 -51.15 28.08
CA ARG A 13 -28.24 -50.54 26.96
C ARG A 13 -27.42 -49.56 26.13
N THR A 14 -27.34 -49.87 24.85
CA THR A 14 -26.79 -49.09 23.75
C THR A 14 -27.60 -47.80 23.51
N SER A 15 -26.94 -46.67 23.23
CA SER A 15 -27.43 -45.77 22.19
C SER A 15 -26.29 -44.98 21.55
N ARG A 16 -26.10 -45.23 20.25
CA ARG A 16 -25.36 -44.38 19.33
C ARG A 16 -26.13 -43.06 19.18
N ARG A 17 -25.45 -41.92 19.21
CA ARG A 17 -25.93 -40.72 18.51
C ARG A 17 -24.81 -40.18 17.64
N ALA A 18 -25.11 -40.20 16.35
CA ALA A 18 -24.28 -39.77 15.25
C ALA A 18 -24.22 -38.24 15.18
N SER A 19 -23.06 -37.77 14.75
CA SER A 19 -22.72 -36.41 14.40
C SER A 19 -23.44 -36.00 13.12
N ALA A 20 -24.23 -34.93 13.15
CA ALA A 20 -24.77 -34.27 11.97
C ALA A 20 -24.07 -32.92 11.78
N ARG A 21 -23.31 -32.79 10.68
CA ARG A 21 -22.73 -31.54 10.19
C ARG A 21 -23.84 -30.74 9.49
N PHE A 22 -24.14 -29.54 9.96
CA PHE A 22 -24.97 -28.58 9.23
C PHE A 22 -24.09 -27.74 8.31
N ALA A 23 -24.28 -27.93 7.00
CA ALA A 23 -23.82 -27.00 5.97
C ALA A 23 -24.92 -25.95 5.76
N VAL A 24 -24.60 -24.67 5.94
CA VAL A 24 -25.50 -23.55 5.63
C VAL A 24 -25.13 -23.06 4.23
N ILE A 25 -26.00 -23.36 3.26
CA ILE A 25 -25.99 -22.76 1.92
C ILE A 25 -27.06 -21.67 1.94
N GLY A 26 -26.63 -20.41 2.01
CA GLY A 26 -27.52 -19.25 1.84
C GLY A 26 -27.62 -18.88 0.37
N ALA A 27 -28.76 -19.16 -0.27
CA ALA A 27 -29.12 -18.62 -1.57
C ALA A 27 -29.86 -17.30 -1.38
N ILE A 28 -29.34 -16.20 -1.94
CA ILE A 28 -30.06 -14.93 -2.03
C ILE A 28 -30.52 -14.76 -3.49
N ALA A 29 -31.82 -14.89 -3.71
CA ALA A 29 -32.47 -14.52 -4.96
C ALA A 29 -32.89 -13.04 -4.88
N VAL A 30 -32.43 -12.23 -5.84
CA VAL A 30 -32.90 -10.84 -6.02
C VAL A 30 -33.90 -10.84 -7.17
N ALA A 31 -35.17 -10.54 -6.86
CA ALA A 31 -36.23 -10.37 -7.83
C ALA A 31 -36.20 -8.94 -8.40
N PHE A 32 -36.15 -8.83 -9.74
CA PHE A 32 -36.40 -7.59 -10.47
C PHE A 32 -37.91 -7.35 -10.56
N ALA A 33 -38.37 -6.16 -10.14
CA ALA A 33 -39.70 -5.66 -10.45
C ALA A 33 -39.58 -4.40 -11.31
N LEU A 34 -39.96 -4.53 -12.59
CA LEU A 34 -40.28 -3.41 -13.46
C LEU A 34 -41.67 -2.87 -13.10
N SER A 35 -41.81 -1.55 -13.03
CA SER A 35 -43.09 -0.89 -13.20
C SER A 35 -42.92 0.57 -13.66
N ALA A 36 -43.29 0.81 -14.92
CA ALA A 36 -43.71 2.11 -15.42
C ALA A 36 -45.24 2.20 -15.37
N PRO A 37 -45.81 3.41 -15.31
CA PRO A 37 -46.77 3.84 -16.36
C PRO A 37 -46.51 5.31 -16.79
N HIS A 38 -46.59 5.71 -18.07
CA HIS A 38 -47.79 6.12 -18.84
C HIS A 38 -48.73 7.08 -18.09
N SER A 39 -49.28 8.19 -18.61
CA SER A 39 -49.17 9.00 -19.84
C SER A 39 -50.12 10.22 -19.64
N SER A 40 -49.81 11.34 -20.29
CA SER A 40 -50.73 12.37 -20.82
C SER A 40 -51.54 13.28 -19.89
N LEU A 41 -51.50 14.62 -20.10
CA LEU A 41 -52.55 15.38 -20.82
C LEU A 41 -52.38 16.92 -20.82
N MET A 42 -52.75 17.50 -21.98
CA MET A 42 -53.23 18.87 -22.28
C MET A 42 -52.24 20.05 -22.25
N ARG A 43 -51.84 20.58 -23.42
CA ARG A 43 -52.48 21.64 -24.25
C ARG A 43 -52.65 22.99 -23.52
N ASN A 44 -51.94 24.00 -24.01
CA ASN A 44 -52.63 25.18 -24.55
C ASN A 44 -51.79 25.93 -25.60
N SER A 45 -52.52 26.36 -26.64
CA SER A 45 -52.06 27.09 -27.81
C SER A 45 -51.81 28.57 -27.50
N SER A 46 -50.95 29.24 -28.28
CA SER A 46 -51.28 30.48 -29.00
C SER A 46 -50.13 30.96 -29.88
N ALA A 47 -50.51 31.62 -30.96
CA ALA A 47 -49.76 31.82 -32.18
C ALA A 47 -48.96 33.14 -32.24
N ALA A 48 -47.95 33.11 -33.11
CA ALA A 48 -47.45 34.15 -34.01
C ALA A 48 -47.07 35.52 -33.46
N THR A 49 -45.81 35.93 -33.69
CA THR A 49 -45.52 37.03 -34.62
C THR A 49 -44.11 36.88 -35.18
N SER A 50 -44.01 36.75 -36.49
CA SER A 50 -42.77 36.80 -37.27
C SER A 50 -42.28 38.24 -37.39
N THR A 51 -41.06 38.52 -36.91
CA THR A 51 -40.30 39.71 -37.26
C THR A 51 -38.99 39.29 -37.90
N THR A 52 -38.82 39.73 -39.15
CA THR A 52 -37.61 39.60 -39.96
C THR A 52 -36.48 40.41 -39.34
N ALA A 53 -35.47 39.72 -38.79
CA ALA A 53 -34.22 40.33 -38.38
C ALA A 53 -33.08 39.75 -39.23
N THR A 54 -32.42 40.68 -39.92
CA THR A 54 -31.30 40.53 -40.83
C THR A 54 -30.20 39.66 -40.23
N SER A 55 -29.79 38.65 -41.00
CA SER A 55 -28.64 37.79 -40.75
C SER A 55 -27.34 38.58 -40.67
N ALA A 56 -26.84 38.79 -39.45
CA ALA A 56 -25.43 39.05 -39.20
C ALA A 56 -24.87 37.80 -38.53
N THR A 57 -24.07 37.03 -39.27
CA THR A 57 -23.30 35.90 -38.78
C THR A 57 -22.38 36.38 -37.67
N PRO A 58 -22.53 35.92 -36.41
CA PRO A 58 -21.44 36.01 -35.47
C PRO A 58 -20.40 35.00 -35.97
N THR A 59 -19.25 35.48 -36.40
CA THR A 59 -18.05 34.64 -36.48
C THR A 59 -17.72 34.24 -35.05
N THR A 60 -18.38 33.19 -34.55
CA THR A 60 -17.84 32.37 -33.48
C THR A 60 -16.54 31.80 -34.04
N ALA A 61 -15.43 32.48 -33.74
CA ALA A 61 -14.15 31.81 -33.71
C ALA A 61 -14.36 30.62 -32.78
N ALA A 62 -14.50 29.44 -33.38
CA ALA A 62 -14.49 28.19 -32.65
C ALA A 62 -13.18 28.20 -31.88
N ILE A 63 -13.27 28.36 -30.56
CA ILE A 63 -12.21 27.98 -29.64
C ILE A 63 -11.97 26.53 -29.99
N ALA A 64 -10.87 26.26 -30.70
CA ALA A 64 -10.44 24.92 -30.97
C ALA A 64 -10.35 24.23 -29.60
N ALA A 65 -11.23 23.25 -29.35
CA ALA A 65 -11.07 22.37 -28.21
C ALA A 65 -9.66 21.81 -28.33
N ASN A 66 -8.79 22.17 -27.39
CA ASN A 66 -7.42 21.71 -27.36
C ASN A 66 -7.47 20.20 -27.11
N THR A 67 -7.44 19.40 -28.17
CA THR A 67 -7.53 17.93 -28.11
C THR A 67 -6.20 17.28 -27.71
N GLY A 68 -5.13 18.07 -27.59
CA GLY A 68 -3.82 17.65 -27.11
C GLY A 68 -3.57 18.03 -25.66
N ALA A 69 -2.60 17.38 -25.02
CA ALA A 69 -2.15 17.75 -23.68
C ALA A 69 -1.53 19.17 -23.67
N ASP A 70 -1.72 19.90 -22.58
CA ASP A 70 -1.08 21.20 -22.37
C ASP A 70 0.42 21.00 -22.06
N THR A 71 1.26 21.16 -23.09
CA THR A 71 2.71 20.91 -23.02
C THR A 71 3.53 22.12 -22.56
N ARG A 72 2.89 23.15 -21.96
CA ARG A 72 3.63 24.28 -21.41
C ARG A 72 4.67 23.80 -20.37
N PRO A 73 5.89 24.36 -20.35
CA PRO A 73 6.99 23.86 -19.50
C PRO A 73 6.66 23.82 -17.99
N ASP A 74 5.89 24.78 -17.48
CA ASP A 74 5.47 24.83 -16.08
C ASP A 74 4.48 23.70 -15.72
N ILE A 75 3.56 23.38 -16.64
CA ILE A 75 2.61 22.29 -16.49
C ILE A 75 3.32 20.94 -16.55
N VAL A 76 4.22 20.76 -17.52
CA VAL A 76 5.04 19.54 -17.65
C VAL A 76 5.89 19.32 -16.41
N LYS A 77 6.55 20.37 -15.88
CA LYS A 77 7.34 20.29 -14.65
C LYS A 77 6.48 19.93 -13.43
N ARG A 78 5.27 20.51 -13.32
CA ARG A 78 4.30 20.11 -12.28
C ARG A 78 3.87 18.65 -12.45
N GLY A 79 3.65 18.21 -13.68
CA GLY A 79 3.30 16.84 -14.02
C GLY A 79 4.38 15.85 -13.64
N GLU A 80 5.65 16.17 -13.89
CA GLU A 80 6.80 15.38 -13.49
C GLU A 80 6.85 15.23 -11.96
N TYR A 81 6.66 16.33 -11.24
CA TYR A 81 6.60 16.34 -9.77
C TYR A 81 5.50 15.41 -9.24
N LEU A 82 4.29 15.52 -9.80
CA LEU A 82 3.13 14.73 -9.37
C LEU A 82 3.24 13.26 -9.80
N ALA A 83 3.82 12.97 -10.97
CA ALA A 83 4.07 11.61 -11.43
C ALA A 83 5.12 10.90 -10.56
N ARG A 84 6.12 11.64 -10.04
CA ARG A 84 7.02 11.14 -8.99
C ARG A 84 6.26 10.91 -7.70
N ALA A 85 5.52 11.90 -7.19
CA ALA A 85 4.73 11.75 -5.95
C ALA A 85 3.74 10.57 -6.00
N GLY A 86 3.15 10.30 -7.18
CA GLY A 86 2.28 9.17 -7.47
C GLY A 86 2.99 7.87 -7.86
N ASP A 87 4.30 7.77 -7.64
CA ASP A 87 5.13 6.59 -7.87
C ASP A 87 4.95 5.93 -9.25
N CYS A 88 4.60 6.74 -10.27
CA CYS A 88 4.24 6.25 -11.60
C CYS A 88 5.44 5.52 -12.24
N ILE A 89 6.65 6.00 -11.98
CA ILE A 89 7.90 5.46 -12.52
C ILE A 89 8.18 4.08 -11.95
N ALA A 90 8.05 3.89 -10.63
CA ALA A 90 8.35 2.63 -9.96
C ALA A 90 7.48 1.50 -10.49
N CYS A 91 6.19 1.77 -10.75
CA CYS A 91 5.27 0.76 -11.25
C CYS A 91 5.34 0.58 -12.77
N HIS A 92 5.47 1.65 -13.55
CA HIS A 92 5.39 1.59 -15.02
C HIS A 92 6.75 1.52 -15.72
N THR A 93 7.81 1.15 -15.00
CA THR A 93 9.14 0.91 -15.58
C THR A 93 9.66 -0.42 -15.08
N ALA A 94 9.80 -1.42 -15.97
CA ALA A 94 10.43 -2.68 -15.60
C ALA A 94 11.92 -2.48 -15.24
N PRO A 95 12.52 -3.36 -14.42
CA PRO A 95 13.95 -3.36 -14.18
C PRO A 95 14.73 -3.40 -15.50
N ARG A 96 15.62 -2.43 -15.72
CA ARG A 96 16.39 -2.23 -16.98
C ARG A 96 15.52 -1.94 -18.21
N GLY A 97 14.22 -1.70 -18.03
CA GLY A 97 13.29 -1.27 -19.08
C GLY A 97 13.41 0.21 -19.39
N LYS A 98 12.71 0.64 -20.43
CA LYS A 98 12.56 2.07 -20.76
C LYS A 98 11.54 2.69 -19.83
N MET A 99 11.80 3.92 -19.40
CA MET A 99 10.91 4.72 -18.57
C MET A 99 9.48 4.71 -19.14
N PHE A 100 8.51 4.38 -18.30
CA PHE A 100 7.08 4.27 -18.67
C PHE A 100 6.72 3.22 -19.71
N GLY A 101 7.65 2.35 -20.10
CA GLY A 101 7.42 1.24 -21.02
C GLY A 101 6.56 0.10 -20.45
N GLY A 102 6.24 0.13 -19.16
CA GLY A 102 5.53 -0.93 -18.46
C GLY A 102 6.37 -2.19 -18.27
N GLY A 103 5.68 -3.32 -18.09
CA GLY A 103 6.29 -4.65 -18.04
C GLY A 103 6.79 -5.08 -16.66
N LEU A 104 6.61 -4.28 -15.61
CA LEU A 104 6.93 -4.70 -14.24
C LEU A 104 5.99 -5.84 -13.83
N ALA A 105 6.58 -6.99 -13.46
CA ALA A 105 5.85 -8.12 -12.91
C ALA A 105 5.58 -7.89 -11.42
N MET A 106 4.31 -7.94 -11.04
CA MET A 106 3.84 -7.83 -9.65
C MET A 106 3.17 -9.15 -9.27
N GLU A 107 3.85 -9.94 -8.46
CA GLU A 107 3.27 -11.18 -7.95
C GLU A 107 2.20 -10.91 -6.90
N THR A 108 1.06 -11.58 -7.04
CA THR A 108 -0.04 -11.50 -6.08
C THR A 108 -0.49 -12.92 -5.71
N PRO A 109 -1.24 -13.11 -4.62
CA PRO A 109 -1.81 -14.41 -4.30
C PRO A 109 -2.72 -14.97 -5.42
N PHE A 110 -3.17 -14.11 -6.33
CA PHE A 110 -4.11 -14.39 -7.39
C PHE A 110 -3.44 -14.66 -8.76
N GLY A 111 -2.10 -14.58 -8.82
CA GLY A 111 -1.31 -14.65 -10.05
C GLY A 111 -0.47 -13.39 -10.26
N THR A 112 0.13 -13.25 -11.44
CA THR A 112 1.06 -12.15 -11.74
C THR A 112 0.34 -11.08 -12.54
N LEU A 113 0.41 -9.85 -12.03
CA LEU A 113 0.01 -8.66 -12.75
C LEU A 113 1.22 -8.06 -13.46
N TYR A 114 1.01 -7.42 -14.60
CA TYR A 114 2.03 -6.68 -15.33
C TYR A 114 1.60 -5.23 -15.51
N SER A 115 2.49 -4.28 -15.22
CA SER A 115 2.19 -2.87 -15.46
C SER A 115 2.08 -2.58 -16.97
N PRO A 116 1.11 -1.77 -17.40
CA PRO A 116 0.99 -1.38 -18.79
C PRO A 116 2.03 -0.32 -19.17
N ASN A 117 2.32 -0.23 -20.46
CA ASN A 117 3.04 0.88 -21.07
C ASN A 117 2.17 2.15 -21.02
N ILE A 118 2.69 3.21 -20.40
CA ILE A 118 2.02 4.52 -20.28
C ILE A 118 2.81 5.65 -20.96
N SER A 119 3.76 5.30 -21.83
CA SER A 119 4.46 6.26 -22.68
C SER A 119 3.52 6.87 -23.73
N PRO A 120 3.93 7.94 -24.45
CA PRO A 120 3.10 8.56 -25.48
C PRO A 120 3.10 7.79 -26.81
N ASP A 121 3.51 6.53 -26.83
CA ASP A 121 3.34 5.71 -28.02
C ASP A 121 1.84 5.57 -28.35
N ALA A 122 1.46 5.89 -29.59
CA ALA A 122 0.06 5.91 -30.01
C ALA A 122 -0.56 4.52 -30.18
N GLN A 123 0.26 3.47 -30.34
CA GLN A 123 -0.20 2.11 -30.60
C GLN A 123 -0.23 1.25 -29.32
N TYR A 124 0.80 1.38 -28.49
CA TYR A 124 1.02 0.52 -27.33
C TYR A 124 0.97 1.26 -25.99
N GLY A 125 1.09 2.58 -26.00
CA GLY A 125 1.01 3.45 -24.83
C GLY A 125 -0.32 4.22 -24.76
N ILE A 126 -0.27 5.41 -24.17
CA ILE A 126 -1.42 6.32 -23.99
C ILE A 126 -1.40 7.50 -24.98
N GLY A 127 -0.57 7.47 -26.02
CA GLY A 127 -0.42 8.58 -26.97
C GLY A 127 -1.69 8.97 -27.72
N ALA A 128 -2.64 8.04 -27.88
CA ALA A 128 -3.93 8.29 -28.52
C ALA A 128 -5.04 8.74 -27.54
N TRP A 129 -4.75 8.85 -26.24
CA TRP A 129 -5.75 9.25 -25.25
C TRP A 129 -5.90 10.77 -25.24
N SER A 130 -7.11 11.26 -24.91
CA SER A 130 -7.31 12.67 -24.59
C SER A 130 -7.05 12.93 -23.10
N PRO A 131 -6.83 14.19 -22.68
CA PRO A 131 -6.77 14.55 -21.26
C PRO A 131 -8.02 14.09 -20.49
N ASP A 132 -9.22 14.25 -21.08
CA ASP A 132 -10.48 13.80 -20.48
C ASP A 132 -10.54 12.27 -20.28
N ALA A 133 -10.03 11.52 -21.24
CA ALA A 133 -9.94 10.05 -21.15
C ALA A 133 -8.97 9.62 -20.05
N PHE A 134 -7.82 10.28 -19.92
CA PHE A 134 -6.87 10.01 -18.84
C PHE A 134 -7.46 10.37 -17.47
N PHE A 135 -8.08 11.54 -17.34
CA PHE A 135 -8.77 11.96 -16.11
C PHE A 135 -9.90 11.01 -15.74
N HIS A 136 -10.72 10.57 -16.71
CA HIS A 136 -11.76 9.57 -16.46
C HIS A 136 -11.17 8.26 -15.93
N MET A 137 -10.05 7.80 -16.48
CA MET A 137 -9.35 6.61 -16.00
C MET A 137 -8.80 6.81 -14.58
N MET A 138 -8.18 7.94 -14.26
CA MET A 138 -7.71 8.23 -12.90
C MET A 138 -8.86 8.32 -11.89
N ARG A 139 -9.97 8.95 -12.31
CA ARG A 139 -11.16 9.15 -11.48
C ARG A 139 -11.92 7.86 -11.21
N THR A 140 -12.06 7.01 -12.23
CA THR A 140 -12.97 5.86 -12.18
C THR A 140 -12.24 4.51 -12.23
N GLY A 141 -11.00 4.43 -12.70
CA GLY A 141 -10.31 3.17 -12.98
C GLY A 141 -10.85 2.42 -14.20
N ILE A 142 -11.46 3.12 -15.16
CA ILE A 142 -11.97 2.58 -16.41
C ILE A 142 -11.16 3.17 -17.57
N THR A 143 -10.57 2.31 -18.39
CA THR A 143 -9.83 2.74 -19.58
C THR A 143 -10.78 3.24 -20.68
N PRO A 144 -10.29 3.96 -21.70
CA PRO A 144 -11.13 4.49 -22.78
C PRO A 144 -11.87 3.41 -23.59
N ASP A 145 -11.30 2.20 -23.66
CA ASP A 145 -11.94 1.02 -24.28
C ASP A 145 -12.87 0.25 -23.33
N GLY A 146 -13.17 0.81 -22.14
CA GLY A 146 -14.15 0.28 -21.19
C GLY A 146 -13.64 -0.82 -20.26
N LYS A 147 -12.32 -1.09 -20.20
CA LYS A 147 -11.77 -2.12 -19.30
C LYS A 147 -11.62 -1.57 -17.88
N LEU A 148 -12.10 -2.35 -16.92
CA LEU A 148 -11.89 -2.10 -15.49
C LEU A 148 -10.45 -2.43 -15.11
N LEU A 149 -9.72 -1.47 -14.53
CA LEU A 149 -8.38 -1.70 -14.00
C LEU A 149 -8.40 -2.59 -12.76
N TYR A 150 -7.35 -3.41 -12.61
CA TYR A 150 -7.16 -4.20 -11.39
C TYR A 150 -6.75 -3.29 -10.23
N PRO A 151 -7.15 -3.59 -8.98
CA PRO A 151 -6.85 -2.75 -7.80
C PRO A 151 -5.37 -2.57 -7.46
N ALA A 152 -4.46 -3.28 -8.14
CA ALA A 152 -3.03 -2.98 -8.05
C ALA A 152 -2.70 -1.58 -8.58
N MET A 153 -3.47 -1.06 -9.54
CA MET A 153 -3.49 0.38 -9.79
C MET A 153 -4.26 1.05 -8.63
N PRO A 154 -3.70 2.04 -7.90
CA PRO A 154 -4.31 2.68 -6.72
C PRO A 154 -5.57 3.53 -7.01
N ILE A 155 -6.55 3.01 -7.75
CA ILE A 155 -7.71 3.76 -8.24
C ILE A 155 -8.57 4.32 -7.10
N ALA A 156 -8.60 3.68 -5.94
CA ALA A 156 -9.32 4.17 -4.76
C ALA A 156 -8.66 5.40 -4.12
N GLN A 157 -7.39 5.64 -4.41
CA GLN A 157 -6.61 6.78 -3.97
C GLN A 157 -6.53 7.83 -5.08
N TYR A 158 -6.24 7.42 -6.31
CA TYR A 158 -6.13 8.32 -7.47
C TYR A 158 -7.44 9.02 -7.85
N THR A 159 -8.59 8.47 -7.46
CA THR A 159 -9.87 9.16 -7.61
C THR A 159 -9.90 10.54 -6.93
N LYS A 160 -9.07 10.72 -5.87
CA LYS A 160 -8.93 11.95 -5.11
C LYS A 160 -8.16 13.06 -5.82
N VAL A 161 -7.41 12.72 -6.87
CA VAL A 161 -6.59 13.67 -7.64
C VAL A 161 -7.50 14.66 -8.36
N THR A 162 -7.12 15.94 -8.30
CA THR A 162 -7.88 17.00 -8.96
C THR A 162 -7.73 16.91 -10.48
N ARG A 163 -8.65 17.54 -11.20
CA ARG A 163 -8.57 17.60 -12.67
C ARG A 163 -7.26 18.23 -13.13
N GLU A 164 -6.86 19.32 -12.50
CA GLU A 164 -5.66 20.09 -12.87
C GLU A 164 -4.39 19.26 -12.67
N ASP A 165 -4.30 18.52 -11.56
CA ASP A 165 -3.15 17.65 -11.28
C ASP A 165 -3.11 16.44 -12.21
N SER A 166 -4.27 15.87 -12.56
CA SER A 166 -4.38 14.80 -13.56
C SER A 166 -3.92 15.27 -14.94
N ASP A 167 -4.33 16.47 -15.37
CA ASP A 167 -3.94 17.03 -16.66
C ASP A 167 -2.44 17.34 -16.70
N ALA A 168 -1.86 17.82 -15.59
CA ALA A 168 -0.43 18.04 -15.48
C ALA A 168 0.35 16.72 -15.60
N ILE A 169 -0.06 15.67 -14.88
CA ILE A 169 0.53 14.32 -15.01
C ILE A 169 0.45 13.85 -16.45
N PHE A 170 -0.72 13.99 -17.10
CA PHE A 170 -0.90 13.58 -18.49
C PHE A 170 0.02 14.35 -19.43
N ALA A 171 0.15 15.68 -19.27
CA ALA A 171 1.08 16.49 -20.04
C ALA A 171 2.53 16.03 -19.92
N TYR A 172 2.97 15.68 -18.71
CA TYR A 172 4.30 15.12 -18.51
C TYR A 172 4.46 13.77 -19.21
N LEU A 173 3.51 12.84 -19.04
CA LEU A 173 3.55 11.55 -19.73
C LEU A 173 3.55 11.71 -21.26
N GLN A 174 2.89 12.73 -21.80
CA GLN A 174 2.92 13.04 -23.24
C GLN A 174 4.24 13.64 -23.73
N SER A 175 5.08 14.15 -22.81
CA SER A 175 6.34 14.82 -23.15
C SER A 175 7.57 13.89 -23.17
N VAL A 176 7.48 12.71 -22.55
CA VAL A 176 8.60 11.75 -22.48
C VAL A 176 8.79 10.98 -23.78
N PRO A 177 9.96 10.34 -24.01
CA PRO A 177 10.16 9.52 -25.20
C PRO A 177 9.13 8.37 -25.31
N PRO A 178 8.54 8.13 -26.49
CA PRO A 178 7.62 7.02 -26.69
C PRO A 178 8.34 5.67 -26.64
N VAL A 179 7.70 4.67 -26.03
CA VAL A 179 8.19 3.31 -25.96
C VAL A 179 7.27 2.44 -26.82
N ARG A 180 7.77 1.96 -27.96
CA ARG A 180 7.00 1.14 -28.90
C ARG A 180 7.07 -0.35 -28.54
N GLU A 181 6.59 -0.70 -27.36
CA GLU A 181 6.59 -2.07 -26.84
C GLU A 181 5.19 -2.43 -26.30
N PRO A 182 4.59 -3.55 -26.72
CA PRO A 182 3.27 -3.95 -26.26
C PRO A 182 3.29 -4.28 -24.76
N SER A 183 2.22 -3.93 -24.06
CA SER A 183 2.03 -4.34 -22.67
C SER A 183 1.90 -5.86 -22.55
N HIS A 184 2.48 -6.42 -21.49
CA HIS A 184 2.38 -7.85 -21.21
C HIS A 184 0.95 -8.22 -20.77
N PRO A 185 0.39 -9.35 -21.24
CA PRO A 185 -0.91 -9.82 -20.76
C PRO A 185 -0.84 -10.22 -19.29
N GLN A 186 -1.91 -9.99 -18.55
CA GLN A 186 -2.03 -10.36 -17.14
C GLN A 186 -2.07 -11.89 -17.00
N SER A 187 -1.33 -12.45 -16.03
CA SER A 187 -1.28 -13.89 -15.75
C SER A 187 -1.99 -14.22 -14.43
N LEU A 188 -3.28 -13.86 -14.36
CA LEU A 188 -4.11 -14.16 -13.20
C LEU A 188 -4.75 -15.55 -13.31
N LYS A 189 -4.87 -16.22 -12.17
CA LYS A 189 -5.54 -17.52 -12.06
C LYS A 189 -7.06 -17.33 -12.08
N PHE A 190 -7.79 -18.31 -12.60
CA PHE A 190 -9.24 -18.34 -12.45
C PHE A 190 -9.62 -18.40 -10.96
N PRO A 191 -10.65 -17.65 -10.49
CA PRO A 191 -11.55 -16.78 -11.26
C PRO A 191 -11.08 -15.33 -11.45
N PHE A 192 -9.93 -14.93 -10.89
CA PHE A 192 -9.45 -13.54 -10.88
C PHE A 192 -9.08 -12.98 -12.26
N ASN A 193 -8.88 -13.84 -13.26
CA ASN A 193 -8.74 -13.42 -14.66
C ASN A 193 -10.04 -12.86 -15.28
N GLN A 194 -11.19 -13.02 -14.63
CA GLN A 194 -12.48 -12.51 -15.10
C GLN A 194 -12.70 -11.06 -14.64
N ARG A 195 -12.36 -10.08 -15.49
CA ARG A 195 -12.49 -8.63 -15.16
C ARG A 195 -13.89 -8.20 -14.72
N LYS A 196 -14.96 -8.88 -15.15
CA LYS A 196 -16.34 -8.57 -14.73
C LYS A 196 -16.55 -8.71 -13.22
N LEU A 197 -15.76 -9.56 -12.54
CA LEU A 197 -15.82 -9.71 -11.08
C LEU A 197 -15.37 -8.44 -10.34
N LEU A 198 -14.60 -7.57 -11.00
CA LEU A 198 -14.19 -6.29 -10.43
C LEU A 198 -15.38 -5.36 -10.19
N LEU A 199 -16.51 -5.52 -10.89
CA LEU A 199 -17.73 -4.75 -10.60
C LEU A 199 -18.21 -5.00 -9.16
N GLY A 200 -18.20 -6.25 -8.72
CA GLY A 200 -18.55 -6.59 -7.34
C GLY A 200 -17.54 -6.05 -6.33
N TRP A 201 -16.24 -6.19 -6.61
CA TRP A 201 -15.17 -5.66 -5.76
C TRP A 201 -15.29 -4.15 -5.56
N ARG A 202 -15.55 -3.42 -6.65
CA ARG A 202 -15.68 -1.94 -6.63
C ARG A 202 -16.86 -1.47 -5.79
N THR A 203 -18.00 -2.16 -5.84
CA THR A 203 -19.15 -1.83 -4.99
C THR A 203 -18.79 -1.84 -3.49
N LEU A 204 -17.88 -2.75 -3.10
CA LEU A 204 -17.44 -2.92 -1.72
C LEU A 204 -16.32 -1.96 -1.32
N TYR A 205 -15.32 -1.75 -2.19
CA TYR A 205 -14.05 -1.12 -1.80
C TYR A 205 -13.71 0.17 -2.54
N PHE A 206 -14.48 0.57 -3.55
CA PHE A 206 -14.26 1.80 -4.30
C PHE A 206 -15.34 2.84 -4.00
N ARG A 207 -14.90 4.07 -3.77
CA ARG A 207 -15.74 5.26 -3.64
C ARG A 207 -15.12 6.34 -4.51
N GLU A 208 -15.84 6.73 -5.55
CA GLU A 208 -15.39 7.77 -6.46
C GLU A 208 -15.52 9.15 -5.79
N GLY A 209 -14.49 9.98 -5.93
CA GLY A 209 -14.56 11.36 -5.47
C GLY A 209 -13.21 12.03 -5.36
N GLU A 210 -13.16 13.28 -5.82
CA GLU A 210 -12.03 14.17 -5.59
C GLU A 210 -11.86 14.45 -4.09
N TYR A 211 -10.61 14.72 -3.68
CA TYR A 211 -10.34 15.19 -2.33
C TYR A 211 -11.08 16.51 -2.08
N LYS A 212 -11.71 16.62 -0.91
CA LYS A 212 -12.38 17.84 -0.46
C LYS A 212 -11.67 18.34 0.79
N PRO A 213 -11.06 19.53 0.75
CA PRO A 213 -10.45 20.12 1.94
C PRO A 213 -11.47 20.25 3.07
N ASP A 214 -11.06 19.85 4.27
CA ASP A 214 -11.82 20.06 5.49
C ASP A 214 -11.59 21.50 5.99
N PRO A 215 -12.63 22.34 6.06
CA PRO A 215 -12.50 23.73 6.49
C PRO A 215 -12.14 23.89 7.97
N THR A 216 -12.21 22.83 8.77
CA THR A 216 -11.81 22.84 10.19
C THR A 216 -10.31 22.64 10.39
N HIS A 217 -9.59 22.26 9.32
CA HIS A 217 -8.15 22.02 9.34
C HIS A 217 -7.37 23.09 8.55
N SER A 218 -6.07 23.20 8.84
CA SER A 218 -5.19 24.15 8.15
C SER A 218 -4.99 23.79 6.67
N VAL A 219 -4.51 24.75 5.87
CA VAL A 219 -4.13 24.51 4.47
C VAL A 219 -3.03 23.44 4.39
N GLU A 220 -2.04 23.51 5.27
CA GLU A 220 -0.96 22.52 5.38
C GLU A 220 -1.51 21.11 5.65
N TRP A 221 -2.41 20.98 6.62
CA TRP A 221 -3.00 19.68 6.95
C TRP A 221 -3.76 19.09 5.76
N ASN A 222 -4.59 19.90 5.09
CA ASN A 222 -5.34 19.47 3.91
C ASN A 222 -4.42 19.08 2.75
N ARG A 223 -3.28 19.78 2.59
CA ARG A 223 -2.26 19.42 1.60
C ARG A 223 -1.63 18.07 1.91
N GLY A 224 -1.30 17.82 3.18
CA GLY A 224 -0.78 16.53 3.65
C GLY A 224 -1.75 15.39 3.41
N ALA A 225 -3.01 15.59 3.79
CA ALA A 225 -4.09 14.63 3.58
C ALA A 225 -4.28 14.30 2.08
N TYR A 226 -4.32 15.32 1.22
CA TYR A 226 -4.42 15.14 -0.23
C TYR A 226 -3.29 14.26 -0.79
N LEU A 227 -2.05 14.50 -0.36
CA LEU A 227 -0.89 13.75 -0.84
C LEU A 227 -0.85 12.33 -0.27
N VAL A 228 -1.06 12.14 1.04
CA VAL A 228 -1.03 10.83 1.69
C VAL A 228 -2.16 9.93 1.21
N GLU A 229 -3.37 10.48 1.08
CA GLU A 229 -4.55 9.71 0.71
C GLU A 229 -4.75 9.58 -0.80
N GLY A 230 -4.17 10.49 -1.59
CA GLY A 230 -4.21 10.54 -3.05
C GLY A 230 -2.98 9.92 -3.68
N LEU A 231 -2.10 10.75 -4.26
CA LEU A 231 -0.96 10.28 -5.05
C LEU A 231 0.02 9.40 -4.26
N GLY A 232 0.32 9.73 -3.01
CA GLY A 232 1.19 8.91 -2.16
C GLY A 232 0.58 7.57 -1.73
N HIS A 233 -0.74 7.39 -1.93
CA HIS A 233 -1.51 6.16 -1.75
C HIS A 233 -1.13 5.32 -0.51
N CYS A 234 -0.81 5.97 0.61
CA CYS A 234 -0.14 5.30 1.73
C CYS A 234 -1.02 4.21 2.36
N THR A 235 -2.35 4.38 2.28
CA THR A 235 -3.34 3.40 2.72
C THR A 235 -3.27 2.07 1.99
N LEU A 236 -2.68 2.01 0.79
CA LEU A 236 -2.60 0.77 0.01
C LEU A 236 -1.75 -0.30 0.69
N CYS A 237 -0.64 0.10 1.31
CA CYS A 237 0.25 -0.81 2.04
C CYS A 237 0.02 -0.75 3.54
N HIS A 238 -0.21 0.45 4.09
CA HIS A 238 -0.38 0.65 5.53
C HIS A 238 -1.81 0.39 6.04
N THR A 239 -2.60 -0.40 5.31
CA THR A 239 -3.92 -0.86 5.76
C THR A 239 -4.02 -2.36 5.54
N LYS A 240 -4.59 -3.07 6.50
CA LYS A 240 -4.81 -4.51 6.38
C LYS A 240 -5.68 -4.83 5.16
N ILE A 241 -5.12 -5.60 4.24
CA ILE A 241 -5.82 -6.13 3.08
C ILE A 241 -6.50 -7.45 3.47
N ASN A 242 -7.79 -7.59 3.16
CA ASN A 242 -8.55 -8.80 3.40
C ASN A 242 -8.36 -9.84 2.26
N LEU A 243 -8.95 -11.03 2.42
CA LEU A 243 -8.81 -12.14 1.44
C LEU A 243 -9.34 -11.79 0.04
N LEU A 244 -10.21 -10.79 -0.09
CA LEU A 244 -10.74 -10.31 -1.38
C LEU A 244 -9.85 -9.22 -2.01
N GLY A 245 -8.69 -8.92 -1.41
CA GLY A 245 -7.79 -7.88 -1.89
C GLY A 245 -8.28 -6.45 -1.62
N GLY A 246 -9.26 -6.27 -0.73
CA GLY A 246 -9.79 -4.95 -0.35
C GLY A 246 -9.31 -4.47 1.01
N SER A 247 -9.22 -3.15 1.19
CA SER A 247 -8.91 -2.50 2.47
C SER A 247 -10.19 -2.11 3.22
N SER A 248 -10.15 -2.19 4.55
CA SER A 248 -11.25 -1.75 5.43
C SER A 248 -11.11 -0.27 5.75
N GLN A 249 -12.19 0.51 5.65
CA GLN A 249 -12.16 1.92 6.09
C GLN A 249 -11.90 2.05 7.60
N ARG A 250 -12.39 1.10 8.41
CA ARG A 250 -12.24 1.14 9.87
C ARG A 250 -10.80 0.89 10.32
N ASP A 251 -10.03 0.18 9.51
CA ASP A 251 -8.66 -0.22 9.82
C ASP A 251 -7.63 0.60 9.00
N GLN A 252 -8.07 1.71 8.40
CA GLN A 252 -7.19 2.58 7.61
C GLN A 252 -5.98 2.99 8.44
N PHE A 253 -4.81 2.88 7.80
CA PHE A 253 -3.51 3.22 8.39
C PHE A 253 -3.05 2.32 9.55
N ALA A 254 -3.79 1.27 9.92
CA ALA A 254 -3.43 0.38 11.04
C ALA A 254 -2.27 -0.60 10.73
N GLY A 255 -1.65 -0.49 9.55
CA GLY A 255 -0.60 -1.39 9.10
C GLY A 255 -1.13 -2.74 8.59
N GLY A 256 -0.23 -3.54 8.03
CA GLY A 256 -0.60 -4.81 7.42
C GLY A 256 0.57 -5.54 6.79
N LEU A 257 0.40 -6.86 6.66
CA LEU A 257 1.31 -7.66 5.85
C LEU A 257 1.01 -7.41 4.37
N ILE A 258 2.05 -7.06 3.60
CA ILE A 258 2.00 -6.93 2.16
C ILE A 258 2.03 -8.35 1.57
N PRO A 259 0.94 -8.83 0.93
CA PRO A 259 0.87 -10.19 0.44
C PRO A 259 1.97 -10.49 -0.59
N VAL A 260 2.50 -11.72 -0.57
CA VAL A 260 3.57 -12.24 -1.46
C VAL A 260 4.94 -11.60 -1.27
N GLN A 261 5.01 -10.28 -1.11
CA GLN A 261 6.26 -9.58 -0.83
C GLN A 261 6.83 -9.92 0.55
N ASN A 262 5.98 -10.42 1.46
CA ASN A 262 6.35 -10.82 2.81
C ASN A 262 7.07 -9.69 3.56
N TRP A 263 6.59 -8.47 3.40
CA TRP A 263 7.00 -7.32 4.21
C TRP A 263 5.80 -6.86 5.03
N TYR A 264 6.05 -6.38 6.24
CA TYR A 264 5.02 -5.78 7.08
C TYR A 264 5.11 -4.27 7.00
N ALA A 265 4.07 -3.61 6.50
CA ALA A 265 3.91 -2.17 6.56
C ALA A 265 3.44 -1.79 7.98
N PRO A 266 4.23 -1.03 8.77
CA PRO A 266 3.85 -0.62 10.12
C PRO A 266 2.57 0.22 10.15
N SER A 267 1.99 0.43 11.33
CA SER A 267 0.90 1.39 11.46
C SER A 267 1.41 2.81 11.21
N LEU A 268 0.56 3.66 10.61
CA LEU A 268 0.83 5.10 10.50
C LEU A 268 -0.03 5.91 11.47
N THR A 269 -0.87 5.26 12.29
CA THR A 269 -1.69 5.93 13.31
C THR A 269 -0.86 6.53 14.43
N SER A 270 -1.47 7.32 15.31
CA SER A 270 -0.83 7.81 16.54
C SER A 270 -0.65 6.73 17.63
N ASP A 271 -0.82 5.45 17.28
CA ASP A 271 -0.46 4.32 18.15
C ASP A 271 1.02 4.43 18.56
N LYS A 272 1.32 4.08 19.82
CA LYS A 272 2.67 4.18 20.39
C LYS A 272 3.47 2.89 20.25
N ASP A 273 2.82 1.77 19.93
CA ASP A 273 3.49 0.47 19.85
C ASP A 273 4.01 0.15 18.45
N GLY A 274 3.23 0.48 17.41
CA GLY A 274 3.63 0.29 16.02
C GLY A 274 3.40 1.51 15.13
N GLY A 275 2.90 2.62 15.67
CA GLY A 275 2.55 3.84 14.95
C GLY A 275 3.48 5.03 15.21
N LEU A 276 3.07 6.20 14.71
CA LEU A 276 3.84 7.45 14.73
C LEU A 276 3.59 8.32 15.98
N GLY A 277 2.94 7.76 17.02
CA GLY A 277 2.53 8.50 18.21
C GLY A 277 3.68 9.27 18.88
N ASP A 278 4.83 8.61 19.06
CA ASP A 278 6.01 9.17 19.72
C ASP A 278 7.08 9.68 18.73
N TRP A 279 6.80 9.68 17.43
CA TRP A 279 7.71 10.23 16.41
C TRP A 279 7.61 11.76 16.34
N SER A 280 8.75 12.43 16.17
CA SER A 280 8.74 13.84 15.82
C SER A 280 8.40 14.04 14.33
N VAL A 281 7.95 15.24 13.96
CA VAL A 281 7.76 15.60 12.54
C VAL A 281 9.08 15.46 11.77
N LYS A 282 10.20 15.83 12.39
CA LYS A 282 11.53 15.68 11.79
C LYS A 282 11.83 14.22 11.46
N ASP A 283 11.58 13.29 12.38
CA ASP A 283 11.85 11.87 12.15
C ASP A 283 11.05 11.30 10.97
N ILE A 284 9.80 11.75 10.80
CA ILE A 284 8.96 11.35 9.67
C ILE A 284 9.51 11.94 8.38
N VAL A 285 9.83 13.24 8.36
CA VAL A 285 10.39 13.93 7.18
C VAL A 285 11.70 13.26 6.73
N ASP A 286 12.61 13.00 7.67
CA ASP A 286 13.90 12.37 7.38
C ASP A 286 13.71 10.94 6.86
N LEU A 287 12.81 10.15 7.48
CA LEU A 287 12.51 8.81 7.00
C LEU A 287 11.97 8.82 5.56
N LEU A 288 11.04 9.74 5.24
CA LEU A 288 10.38 9.80 3.93
C LEU A 288 11.29 10.36 2.82
N GLN A 289 12.21 11.29 3.11
CA GLN A 289 13.08 11.90 2.08
C GLN A 289 14.49 11.33 2.04
N ALA A 290 15.07 10.96 3.19
CA ALA A 290 16.43 10.42 3.28
C ALA A 290 16.46 8.90 3.36
N GLY A 291 15.33 8.26 3.68
CA GLY A 291 15.24 6.81 3.90
C GLY A 291 15.76 6.36 5.27
N ILE A 292 16.16 7.30 6.14
CA ILE A 292 16.68 7.05 7.48
C ILE A 292 16.30 8.20 8.41
N SER A 293 16.05 7.89 9.68
CA SER A 293 15.83 8.84 10.76
C SER A 293 16.46 8.33 12.06
N ASP A 294 16.35 9.12 13.13
CA ASP A 294 16.82 8.70 14.45
C ASP A 294 16.00 7.55 15.06
N ARG A 295 14.92 7.14 14.38
CA ARG A 295 13.99 6.08 14.79
C ARG A 295 14.15 4.79 13.98
N GLY A 296 14.76 4.84 12.80
CA GLY A 296 14.87 3.67 11.92
C GLY A 296 15.24 4.03 10.49
N ALA A 297 15.28 3.01 9.63
CA ALA A 297 15.49 3.18 8.19
C ALA A 297 14.45 2.38 7.40
N VAL A 298 14.16 2.83 6.18
CA VAL A 298 13.26 2.13 5.27
C VAL A 298 14.00 1.01 4.55
N TYR A 299 13.29 -0.10 4.32
CA TYR A 299 13.77 -1.25 3.57
C TYR A 299 12.64 -1.85 2.73
N GLY A 300 13.00 -2.71 1.77
CA GLY A 300 12.04 -3.38 0.92
C GLY A 300 11.16 -2.38 0.14
N PRO A 301 9.83 -2.59 0.06
CA PRO A 301 8.95 -1.74 -0.74
C PRO A 301 8.98 -0.25 -0.34
N MET A 302 9.20 0.06 0.94
CA MET A 302 9.27 1.46 1.38
C MET A 302 10.58 2.14 0.94
N ALA A 303 11.65 1.38 0.74
CA ALA A 303 12.88 1.90 0.15
C ALA A 303 12.66 2.30 -1.31
N GLU A 304 11.93 1.49 -2.09
CA GLU A 304 11.55 1.82 -3.47
C GLU A 304 10.69 3.09 -3.55
N VAL A 305 9.68 3.22 -2.67
CA VAL A 305 8.83 4.42 -2.58
C VAL A 305 9.68 5.66 -2.29
N THR A 306 10.62 5.56 -1.36
CA THR A 306 11.53 6.67 -1.03
C THR A 306 12.44 6.99 -2.21
N TYR A 307 13.00 5.97 -2.86
CA TYR A 307 13.94 6.11 -3.96
C TYR A 307 13.30 6.69 -5.23
N HIS A 308 12.10 6.24 -5.59
CA HIS A 308 11.44 6.63 -6.84
C HIS A 308 10.50 7.83 -6.70
N SER A 309 9.96 8.10 -5.50
CA SER A 309 8.92 9.10 -5.26
C SER A 309 9.34 10.17 -4.25
N LEU A 310 9.32 9.83 -2.96
CA LEU A 310 9.22 10.84 -1.88
C LEU A 310 10.46 11.72 -1.75
N GLN A 311 11.66 11.22 -2.10
CA GLN A 311 12.89 12.03 -2.06
C GLN A 311 12.87 13.24 -3.00
N TYR A 312 12.00 13.23 -4.02
CA TYR A 312 11.88 14.33 -5.00
C TYR A 312 10.80 15.35 -4.63
N MET A 313 10.02 15.07 -3.59
CA MET A 313 8.99 15.97 -3.12
C MET A 313 9.60 17.16 -2.37
N THR A 314 8.89 18.29 -2.40
CA THR A 314 9.32 19.49 -1.67
C THR A 314 9.24 19.27 -0.16
N ASP A 315 10.11 19.95 0.58
CA ASP A 315 10.12 19.90 2.05
C ASP A 315 8.78 20.30 2.66
N ASP A 316 8.09 21.28 2.09
CA ASP A 316 6.80 21.74 2.57
C ASP A 316 5.72 20.67 2.37
N ASP A 317 5.73 19.97 1.25
CA ASP A 317 4.79 18.87 1.01
C ASP A 317 5.07 17.67 1.93
N ILE A 318 6.34 17.30 2.15
CA ILE A 318 6.68 16.19 3.07
C ILE A 318 6.37 16.57 4.53
N LYS A 319 6.61 17.81 4.94
CA LYS A 319 6.18 18.32 6.25
C LYS A 319 4.67 18.30 6.39
N ALA A 320 3.93 18.72 5.36
CA ALA A 320 2.47 18.64 5.35
C ALA A 320 1.98 17.19 5.50
N MET A 321 2.58 16.25 4.76
CA MET A 321 2.30 14.82 4.90
C MET A 321 2.57 14.34 6.34
N ALA A 322 3.72 14.69 6.92
CA ALA A 322 4.05 14.34 8.29
C ALA A 322 3.07 14.95 9.32
N ALA A 323 2.68 16.22 9.13
CA ALA A 323 1.71 16.90 9.98
C ALA A 323 0.33 16.20 9.93
N TYR A 324 -0.13 15.80 8.75
CA TYR A 324 -1.35 15.00 8.60
C TYR A 324 -1.24 13.64 9.30
N LEU A 325 -0.16 12.89 9.04
CA LEU A 325 0.05 11.55 9.62
C LEU A 325 0.05 11.59 11.17
N LYS A 326 0.62 12.64 11.76
CA LYS A 326 0.60 12.86 13.22
C LYS A 326 -0.80 13.09 13.82
N THR A 327 -1.81 13.38 13.00
CA THR A 327 -3.19 13.55 13.46
C THR A 327 -4.04 12.29 13.34
N LEU A 328 -3.51 11.24 12.70
CA LEU A 328 -4.27 10.00 12.51
C LEU A 328 -4.61 9.38 13.87
N PRO A 329 -5.89 9.06 14.11
CA PRO A 329 -6.33 8.58 15.41
C PRO A 329 -5.68 7.24 15.74
N ASP A 330 -5.48 7.01 17.03
CA ASP A 330 -5.10 5.69 17.52
C ASP A 330 -6.27 4.72 17.35
N ASN A 331 -6.17 3.88 16.33
CA ASN A 331 -7.15 2.85 16.01
C ASN A 331 -6.72 1.45 16.47
N ASP A 332 -5.52 1.31 17.06
CA ASP A 332 -5.04 0.03 17.56
C ASP A 332 -5.27 -0.07 19.08
N ARG A 333 -5.83 -1.20 19.53
CA ARG A 333 -6.14 -1.43 20.96
C ARG A 333 -5.02 -2.22 21.62
N GLY A 334 -3.79 -1.81 21.37
CA GLY A 334 -2.70 -2.77 21.31
C GLY A 334 -1.41 -2.40 22.00
N ARG A 335 -1.42 -1.53 23.03
CA ARG A 335 -0.19 -1.38 23.82
C ARG A 335 0.24 -2.70 24.41
N LYS A 336 1.40 -3.21 23.99
CA LYS A 336 2.10 -4.24 24.74
C LYS A 336 2.73 -3.59 25.96
N SER A 337 1.87 -3.06 26.84
CA SER A 337 2.25 -2.73 28.20
C SER A 337 2.19 -4.03 28.98
N GLY A 338 3.35 -4.54 29.37
CA GLY A 338 3.47 -5.77 30.12
C GLY A 338 4.92 -6.21 30.26
N PRO A 339 5.21 -7.19 31.13
CA PRO A 339 6.55 -7.75 31.21
C PRO A 339 6.99 -8.28 29.82
N PRO A 340 8.31 -8.24 29.50
CA PRO A 340 8.83 -8.82 28.27
C PRO A 340 8.30 -10.23 28.04
N ALA A 341 8.02 -10.59 26.79
CA ALA A 341 7.48 -11.90 26.47
C ALA A 341 8.43 -12.99 26.99
N HIS A 342 7.88 -14.00 27.67
CA HIS A 342 8.68 -15.10 28.21
C HIS A 342 9.44 -15.82 27.09
N THR A 343 10.76 -15.71 27.12
CA THR A 343 11.68 -16.43 26.25
C THR A 343 12.26 -17.63 26.97
N ASN A 344 12.44 -18.74 26.24
CA ASN A 344 13.25 -19.85 26.72
C ASN A 344 14.68 -19.35 26.99
N THR A 345 15.19 -19.55 28.21
CA THR A 345 16.51 -19.09 28.64
C THR A 345 17.62 -19.50 27.68
N LYS A 346 17.61 -20.76 27.20
CA LYS A 346 18.62 -21.27 26.28
C LYS A 346 18.59 -20.55 24.92
N THR A 347 17.39 -20.27 24.41
CA THR A 347 17.21 -19.51 23.16
C THR A 347 17.69 -18.08 23.32
N PHE A 348 17.38 -17.44 24.45
CA PHE A 348 17.80 -16.08 24.74
C PHE A 348 19.34 -15.97 24.87
N GLU A 349 19.96 -16.90 25.60
CA GLU A 349 21.43 -16.96 25.76
C GLU A 349 22.15 -17.19 24.42
N LEU A 350 21.66 -18.14 23.60
CA LEU A 350 22.19 -18.38 22.26
C LEU A 350 22.08 -17.14 21.38
N GLY A 351 20.90 -16.50 21.37
CA GLY A 351 20.68 -15.28 20.59
C GLY A 351 21.58 -14.13 21.02
N GLY A 352 21.82 -13.98 22.32
CA GLY A 352 22.75 -12.98 22.86
C GLY A 352 24.20 -13.24 22.46
N GLN A 353 24.65 -14.50 22.45
CA GLN A 353 25.99 -14.86 21.97
C GLN A 353 26.17 -14.51 20.48
N ILE A 354 25.19 -14.88 19.64
CA ILE A 354 25.21 -14.56 18.21
C ILE A 354 25.20 -13.04 18.00
N TYR A 355 24.38 -12.32 18.75
CA TYR A 355 24.31 -10.86 18.68
C TYR A 355 25.66 -10.20 18.97
N MET A 356 26.33 -10.64 20.04
CA MET A 356 27.64 -10.11 20.42
C MET A 356 28.72 -10.40 19.37
N ASP A 357 28.68 -11.58 18.75
CA ASP A 357 29.64 -11.99 17.72
C ASP A 357 29.44 -11.25 16.39
N LYS A 358 28.18 -11.05 15.97
CA LYS A 358 27.87 -10.65 14.59
C LYS A 358 27.21 -9.29 14.44
N CYS A 359 26.54 -8.77 15.47
CA CYS A 359 25.65 -7.61 15.34
C CYS A 359 26.13 -6.39 16.14
N ALA A 360 26.71 -6.62 17.31
CA ALA A 360 27.06 -5.57 18.27
C ALA A 360 28.10 -4.57 17.75
N LEU A 361 28.92 -4.96 16.76
CA LEU A 361 29.90 -4.07 16.13
C LEU A 361 29.24 -2.82 15.51
N CYS A 362 28.07 -2.97 14.90
CA CYS A 362 27.33 -1.87 14.27
C CYS A 362 26.18 -1.37 15.14
N HIS A 363 25.49 -2.27 15.84
CA HIS A 363 24.29 -1.93 16.62
C HIS A 363 24.55 -1.60 18.10
N GLY A 364 25.81 -1.62 18.54
CA GLY A 364 26.18 -1.39 19.93
C GLY A 364 25.97 -2.63 20.82
N HIS A 365 26.43 -2.58 22.06
CA HIS A 365 26.28 -3.72 22.98
C HIS A 365 24.86 -3.81 23.54
N ASN A 366 24.17 -2.68 23.62
CA ASN A 366 22.81 -2.55 24.16
C ASN A 366 21.79 -2.24 23.06
N GLY A 367 22.09 -2.50 21.80
CA GLY A 367 21.19 -2.18 20.69
C GLY A 367 20.97 -0.68 20.47
N GLU A 368 21.83 0.19 21.01
CA GLU A 368 21.71 1.65 20.90
C GLU A 368 21.94 2.18 19.47
N GLY A 369 22.55 1.38 18.60
CA GLY A 369 22.92 1.80 17.26
C GLY A 369 23.99 2.88 17.24
N GLN A 370 24.20 3.45 16.06
CA GLN A 370 25.03 4.63 15.85
C GLN A 370 24.27 5.55 14.92
N LEU A 371 23.62 6.56 15.49
CA LEU A 371 22.70 7.42 14.76
C LEU A 371 23.32 8.02 13.48
N GLN A 372 22.43 8.22 12.52
CA GLN A 372 22.66 8.53 11.11
C GLN A 372 23.22 7.38 10.25
N HIS A 373 23.82 6.33 10.83
CA HIS A 373 24.36 5.20 10.05
C HIS A 373 23.72 3.86 10.39
N TYR A 374 23.62 3.52 11.67
CA TYR A 374 23.06 2.26 12.15
C TYR A 374 21.88 2.56 13.08
N PRO A 375 20.64 2.20 12.69
CA PRO A 375 19.48 2.51 13.51
C PRO A 375 19.53 1.77 14.85
N PRO A 376 18.94 2.36 15.90
CA PRO A 376 18.81 1.69 17.19
C PRO A 376 17.93 0.45 17.03
N LEU A 377 18.29 -0.64 17.71
CA LEU A 377 17.47 -1.83 17.87
C LEU A 377 16.70 -1.82 19.20
N ALA A 378 17.24 -1.17 20.23
CA ALA A 378 16.55 -0.92 21.48
C ALA A 378 15.44 0.12 21.26
N SER A 379 14.26 -0.13 21.82
CA SER A 379 13.08 0.73 21.71
C SER A 379 12.67 1.06 20.27
N ASN A 380 12.98 0.16 19.32
CA ASN A 380 12.63 0.32 17.93
C ASN A 380 11.30 -0.38 17.63
N GLN A 381 10.30 0.41 17.25
CA GLN A 381 8.95 -0.09 16.99
C GLN A 381 8.89 -1.16 15.88
N SER A 382 9.78 -1.10 14.88
CA SER A 382 9.83 -2.11 13.82
C SER A 382 10.29 -3.49 14.33
N ILE A 383 10.94 -3.51 15.50
CA ILE A 383 11.40 -4.71 16.19
C ILE A 383 10.35 -5.17 17.21
N GLU A 384 9.63 -4.25 17.84
CA GLU A 384 8.67 -4.58 18.90
C GLU A 384 7.27 -4.94 18.39
N MET A 385 6.97 -4.61 17.13
CA MET A 385 5.69 -4.94 16.48
C MET A 385 5.32 -6.43 16.58
N ASN A 386 4.02 -6.72 16.51
CA ASN A 386 3.47 -8.07 16.57
C ASN A 386 4.08 -9.02 15.52
N SER A 387 4.25 -8.52 14.30
CA SER A 387 4.88 -9.27 13.22
C SER A 387 6.41 -9.31 13.38
N ALA A 388 7.02 -10.49 13.34
CA ALA A 388 8.48 -10.62 13.29
C ALA A 388 9.03 -10.64 11.85
N VAL A 389 8.18 -10.46 10.84
CA VAL A 389 8.54 -10.61 9.42
C VAL A 389 9.70 -9.71 9.02
N ASN A 390 9.64 -8.42 9.36
CA ASN A 390 10.66 -7.44 9.00
C ASN A 390 12.03 -7.77 9.63
N PRO A 391 12.16 -7.93 10.97
CA PRO A 391 13.46 -8.22 11.56
C PRO A 391 14.04 -9.56 11.10
N ILE A 392 13.22 -10.60 10.88
CA ILE A 392 13.71 -11.86 10.30
C ILE A 392 14.29 -11.63 8.90
N ARG A 393 13.57 -10.94 8.03
CA ARG A 393 14.04 -10.69 6.65
C ARG A 393 15.31 -9.86 6.62
N ILE A 394 15.41 -8.85 7.48
CA ILE A 394 16.59 -8.00 7.58
C ILE A 394 17.80 -8.80 8.06
N VAL A 395 17.66 -9.69 9.06
CA VAL A 395 18.76 -10.57 9.47
C VAL A 395 19.16 -11.54 8.36
N LEU A 396 18.20 -12.16 7.68
CA LEU A 396 18.49 -13.15 6.64
C LEU A 396 19.13 -12.52 5.39
N ASN A 397 18.61 -11.37 4.95
CA ASN A 397 18.90 -10.83 3.62
C ASN A 397 19.76 -9.56 3.66
N GLY A 398 19.95 -8.97 4.84
CA GLY A 398 20.60 -7.68 4.95
C GLY A 398 19.88 -6.62 4.12
N GLY A 399 20.65 -5.65 3.62
CA GLY A 399 20.18 -4.66 2.66
C GLY A 399 20.69 -3.27 2.96
N PHE A 400 20.30 -2.33 2.11
CA PHE A 400 20.65 -0.92 2.23
C PHE A 400 19.37 -0.10 2.29
N PRO A 401 19.33 0.95 3.13
CA PRO A 401 18.45 2.09 2.87
C PRO A 401 18.69 2.61 1.44
N PRO A 402 17.71 3.28 0.82
CA PRO A 402 17.86 3.80 -0.54
C PRO A 402 18.90 4.92 -0.57
N GLY A 403 19.74 4.94 -1.61
CA GLY A 403 20.59 6.09 -1.89
C GLY A 403 19.74 7.28 -2.36
N THR A 404 19.66 8.33 -1.55
CA THR A 404 18.83 9.50 -1.82
C THR A 404 19.67 10.77 -1.95
N GLN A 405 19.06 11.87 -2.41
CA GLN A 405 19.73 13.19 -2.41
C GLN A 405 20.18 13.63 -1.01
N ARG A 406 19.48 13.19 0.04
CA ARG A 406 19.79 13.52 1.44
C ARG A 406 20.67 12.49 2.16
N ASN A 407 20.82 11.30 1.57
CA ASN A 407 21.64 10.21 2.07
C ASN A 407 22.20 9.40 0.90
N PRO A 408 23.20 9.94 0.16
CA PRO A 408 23.64 9.35 -1.10
C PRO A 408 24.43 8.05 -0.91
N GLU A 409 25.06 7.86 0.25
CA GLU A 409 25.92 6.71 0.56
C GLU A 409 25.46 6.05 1.88
N PRO A 410 24.29 5.39 1.91
CA PRO A 410 23.76 4.77 3.10
C PRO A 410 24.58 3.54 3.52
N TYR A 411 24.76 3.36 4.83
CA TYR A 411 25.35 2.15 5.37
C TYR A 411 24.37 0.97 5.26
N GLY A 412 24.90 -0.19 4.86
CA GLY A 412 24.12 -1.42 4.70
C GLY A 412 24.25 -2.37 5.89
N MET A 413 23.27 -3.25 6.01
CA MET A 413 23.29 -4.41 6.90
C MET A 413 23.76 -5.65 6.12
N PRO A 414 24.75 -6.40 6.63
CA PRO A 414 25.18 -7.65 6.00
C PRO A 414 24.07 -8.72 5.99
N PRO A 415 24.00 -9.58 4.95
CA PRO A 415 23.10 -10.74 4.93
C PRO A 415 23.66 -11.90 5.74
N PHE A 416 22.92 -12.39 6.75
CA PHE A 416 23.35 -13.53 7.56
C PHE A 416 22.67 -14.85 7.19
N GLY A 417 21.82 -14.86 6.15
CA GLY A 417 21.05 -16.03 5.76
C GLY A 417 21.91 -17.25 5.44
N GLN A 418 23.07 -17.09 4.81
CA GLN A 418 23.94 -18.24 4.50
C GLN A 418 24.78 -18.71 5.71
N GLU A 419 24.91 -17.88 6.74
CA GLU A 419 25.73 -18.16 7.92
C GLU A 419 24.93 -18.73 9.08
N LEU A 420 23.68 -18.26 9.26
CA LEU A 420 22.83 -18.63 10.37
C LEU A 420 21.85 -19.73 9.97
N SER A 421 21.82 -20.81 10.76
CA SER A 421 20.75 -21.80 10.70
C SER A 421 19.40 -21.17 11.06
N ASP A 422 18.29 -21.88 10.79
CA ASP A 422 16.96 -21.38 11.18
C ASP A 422 16.83 -21.24 12.70
N THR A 423 17.49 -22.11 13.47
CA THR A 423 17.59 -22.03 14.93
C THR A 423 18.35 -20.78 15.38
N ASP A 424 19.51 -20.53 14.78
CA ASP A 424 20.38 -19.41 15.17
C ASP A 424 19.73 -18.06 14.81
N ALA A 425 19.16 -17.97 13.61
CA ALA A 425 18.43 -16.79 13.17
C ALA A 425 17.18 -16.54 14.05
N ALA A 426 16.42 -17.58 14.41
CA ALA A 426 15.30 -17.44 15.34
C ALA A 426 15.76 -16.99 16.72
N ALA A 427 16.90 -17.50 17.21
CA ALA A 427 17.47 -17.14 18.49
C ALA A 427 17.94 -15.67 18.54
N VAL A 428 18.73 -15.22 17.56
CA VAL A 428 19.22 -13.83 17.53
C VAL A 428 18.09 -12.82 17.34
N VAL A 429 17.11 -13.12 16.48
CA VAL A 429 15.95 -12.24 16.30
C VAL A 429 15.09 -12.23 17.57
N THR A 430 14.92 -13.37 18.25
CA THR A 430 14.25 -13.43 19.55
C THR A 430 14.95 -12.53 20.56
N TYR A 431 16.28 -12.64 20.68
CA TYR A 431 17.07 -11.82 21.58
C TYR A 431 16.89 -10.32 21.29
N ILE A 432 17.06 -9.89 20.03
CA ILE A 432 16.87 -8.49 19.61
C ILE A 432 15.46 -7.97 19.97
N ARG A 433 14.44 -8.83 19.85
CA ARG A 433 13.04 -8.47 20.12
C ARG A 433 12.67 -8.40 21.61
N THR A 434 13.46 -9.00 22.50
CA THR A 434 13.13 -9.08 23.93
C THR A 434 14.21 -8.55 24.87
N ALA A 435 15.39 -8.18 24.35
CA ALA A 435 16.47 -7.55 25.10
C ALA A 435 16.23 -6.04 25.29
N TRP A 436 16.97 -5.43 26.21
CA TRP A 436 17.03 -3.97 26.43
C TRP A 436 15.68 -3.29 26.73
N GLY A 437 14.72 -4.06 27.25
CA GLY A 437 13.37 -3.56 27.52
C GLY A 437 12.41 -3.63 26.33
N ASN A 438 12.82 -4.25 25.22
CA ASN A 438 11.93 -4.52 24.09
C ASN A 438 10.82 -5.53 24.47
N HIS A 439 9.61 -5.32 23.96
CA HIS A 439 8.42 -6.11 24.25
C HIS A 439 7.94 -6.97 23.06
N GLY A 440 8.82 -7.23 22.09
CA GLY A 440 8.53 -8.10 20.96
C GLY A 440 8.25 -9.55 21.39
N SER A 441 7.56 -10.30 20.53
CA SER A 441 7.32 -11.72 20.78
C SER A 441 8.49 -12.58 20.25
N PRO A 442 8.80 -13.73 20.88
CA PRO A 442 9.83 -14.65 20.40
C PRO A 442 9.55 -15.15 18.99
N VAL A 443 10.61 -15.51 18.27
CA VAL A 443 10.55 -16.04 16.90
C VAL A 443 10.81 -17.53 16.90
N THR A 444 10.09 -18.25 16.04
CA THR A 444 10.24 -19.68 15.83
C THR A 444 11.10 -20.00 14.61
N GLU A 445 11.77 -21.16 14.64
CA GLU A 445 12.54 -21.68 13.49
C GLU A 445 11.68 -21.81 12.24
N ARG A 446 10.41 -22.19 12.42
CA ARG A 446 9.44 -22.31 11.32
C ARG A 446 9.21 -20.97 10.62
N GLU A 447 9.06 -19.88 11.38
CA GLU A 447 8.88 -18.54 10.78
C GLU A 447 10.11 -18.14 9.95
N VAL A 448 11.31 -18.43 10.45
CA VAL A 448 12.56 -18.20 9.71
C VAL A 448 12.62 -19.05 8.44
N ASN A 449 12.31 -20.34 8.54
CA ASN A 449 12.34 -21.26 7.41
C ASN A 449 11.38 -20.84 6.29
N GLU A 450 10.18 -20.37 6.64
CA GLU A 450 9.21 -19.86 5.67
C GLU A 450 9.73 -18.57 4.99
N LEU A 451 10.28 -17.62 5.76
CA LEU A 451 10.78 -16.36 5.21
C LEU A 451 12.08 -16.51 4.43
N ARG A 452 12.87 -17.56 4.69
CA ARG A 452 14.05 -17.92 3.89
C ARG A 452 13.68 -18.38 2.47
N LYS A 453 12.51 -18.99 2.31
CA LYS A 453 11.98 -19.42 1.00
C LYS A 453 11.20 -18.32 0.28
N ALA A 454 10.89 -17.23 0.98
CA ALA A 454 10.16 -16.13 0.40
C ALA A 454 11.00 -15.44 -0.69
N PRO A 455 10.39 -15.01 -1.80
CA PRO A 455 11.11 -14.29 -2.84
C PRO A 455 11.79 -13.03 -2.30
N LEU A 456 12.93 -12.71 -2.92
CA LEU A 456 13.57 -11.40 -2.82
C LEU A 456 13.11 -10.65 -4.07
N HIS A 457 12.32 -9.60 -3.87
CA HIS A 457 11.84 -8.73 -4.93
C HIS A 457 12.65 -7.45 -4.94
#